data_AF-A0A239PDT4-F1
#
_entry.id   AF-A0A239PDT4-F1
#
_cell.length_a   1.000
_cell.length_b   1.000
_cell.length_c   1.000
_cell.angle_alpha   90.00
_cell.angle_beta   90.00
_cell.angle_gamma   90.00
#
_symmetry.space_group_name_H-M   'P 1'
#
loop_
_entity.id
_entity.type
_entity.pdbx_description
1 polymer ?
#
loop_
_entity_poly.entity_id
_entity_poly.type
_entity_poly.pdbx_seq_one_letter_code
_entity_poly.pdbx_strand_id
1 'polypeptide(L)'
;RGLYETFPVFADAFDQVALHVEAHLDRPLADVLADEELIHQTGYAQPTLFAVEVALHALLRSWGIAPDVLVGHSIGEIAAAQVAGVLTLADAATLVAARGRLMQALPSGGAMLAVGAAEADVRALLASMANGEVSDGHLASVGGDGSNGSESSGGGLAVVGGDESHGSGFAFAVDVAAVNGPASVVVSGAEGDIDRVAELAAERGWKTSRLRTSHAFHSRLMEPMLAEFRAVVAQLSFAEPVVSVVSTVTGRPVESGLWSDPEYWVEQVRKPVRFADALAVLEGVSRFVELGPDGVLAALVQQPDAVAVPLLRRDRDEVTTALTALATLHVNGVSVDWSALFAGVQPVELPTYAFQRQRYWLRTRAEAPIAAADAGLWDLIDRGDFTKLAAELGVDPSSSLERVLPALTSWRVRGRERSRLDGWRYHIAWQPVPEPGPVALVGTWVLIGADPVGLAAALTSHGARVLAVGTDERSVLAQRLRELDGPVAGVVSLAALEDTPLLDSLAVVQAYLDAELAAPLWLVTRGAVSVGRADAPASPIQAQTWGFGRAVGLEHPEFWGGLLDLPVELDRRAAA
;
A
#
# COMPACT_ATOMS: atom_id res chain seq x y z
N ARG A 1 -6.40 -15.39 19.60
CA ARG A 1 -6.37 -15.05 21.05
C ARG A 1 -5.33 -13.97 21.33
N GLY A 2 -4.09 -14.10 20.86
CA GLY A 2 -3.04 -13.09 21.07
C GLY A 2 -3.41 -11.71 20.53
N LEU A 3 -4.08 -11.62 19.37
CA LEU A 3 -4.55 -10.32 18.87
C LEU A 3 -5.60 -9.68 19.78
N TYR A 4 -6.54 -10.48 20.28
CA TYR A 4 -7.61 -10.03 21.18
C TYR A 4 -7.03 -9.48 22.49
N GLU A 5 -6.00 -10.13 23.04
CA GLU A 5 -5.34 -9.67 24.27
C GLU A 5 -4.45 -8.44 24.06
N THR A 6 -3.88 -8.28 22.86
CA THR A 6 -2.86 -7.25 22.57
C THR A 6 -3.44 -5.97 22.00
N PHE A 7 -4.47 -6.06 21.14
CA PHE A 7 -5.01 -4.94 20.39
C PHE A 7 -6.49 -4.69 20.76
N PRO A 8 -6.79 -3.69 21.60
CA PRO A 8 -8.16 -3.38 21.99
C PRO A 8 -9.11 -3.14 20.80
N VAL A 9 -8.62 -2.52 19.71
CA VAL A 9 -9.43 -2.32 18.49
C VAL A 9 -9.87 -3.64 17.86
N PHE A 10 -9.01 -4.66 17.88
CA PHE A 10 -9.38 -6.00 17.41
C PHE A 10 -10.42 -6.62 18.34
N ALA A 11 -10.21 -6.55 19.66
CA ALA A 11 -11.13 -7.10 20.66
C ALA A 11 -12.52 -6.45 20.57
N ASP A 12 -12.59 -5.12 20.55
CA ASP A 12 -13.84 -4.36 20.45
C ASP A 12 -14.60 -4.70 19.17
N ALA A 13 -13.90 -4.80 18.03
CA ALA A 13 -14.51 -5.18 16.76
C ALA A 13 -15.01 -6.64 16.79
N PHE A 14 -14.21 -7.55 17.32
CA PHE A 14 -14.58 -8.96 17.46
C PHE A 14 -15.81 -9.12 18.35
N ASP A 15 -15.86 -8.46 19.50
CA ASP A 15 -16.98 -8.52 20.44
C ASP A 15 -18.27 -7.92 19.87
N GLN A 16 -18.16 -6.84 19.07
CA GLN A 16 -19.30 -6.30 18.34
C GLN A 16 -19.87 -7.30 17.34
N VAL A 17 -19.02 -7.99 16.58
CA VAL A 17 -19.49 -9.02 15.65
C VAL A 17 -20.08 -10.20 16.43
N ALA A 18 -19.40 -10.65 17.49
CA ALA A 18 -19.84 -11.73 18.36
C ALA A 18 -21.28 -11.50 18.85
N LEU A 19 -21.58 -10.30 19.35
CA LEU A 19 -22.91 -9.93 19.84
C LEU A 19 -24.02 -10.14 18.79
N HIS A 20 -23.73 -9.89 17.51
CA HIS A 20 -24.69 -10.11 16.43
C HIS A 20 -24.79 -11.57 15.98
N VAL A 21 -23.68 -12.28 15.85
CA VAL A 21 -23.71 -13.67 15.39
C VAL A 21 -24.21 -14.62 16.47
N GLU A 22 -23.91 -14.38 17.74
CA GLU A 22 -24.34 -15.21 18.88
C GLU A 22 -25.87 -15.21 19.04
N ALA A 23 -26.56 -14.16 18.58
CA ALA A 23 -28.03 -14.14 18.52
C ALA A 23 -28.62 -15.24 17.60
N HIS A 24 -27.78 -15.82 16.74
CA HIS A 24 -28.16 -16.87 15.79
C HIS A 24 -27.49 -18.23 16.07
N LEU A 25 -26.65 -18.31 17.12
CA LEU A 25 -25.96 -19.52 17.55
C LEU A 25 -26.55 -20.04 18.86
N ASP A 26 -26.44 -21.34 19.09
CA ASP A 26 -26.85 -21.98 20.35
C ASP A 26 -25.70 -22.05 21.37
N ARG A 27 -24.51 -21.56 21.02
CA ARG A 27 -23.31 -21.48 21.86
C ARG A 27 -22.62 -20.12 21.66
N PRO A 28 -22.05 -19.54 22.73
CA PRO A 28 -21.17 -18.38 22.60
C PRO A 28 -19.96 -18.68 21.71
N LEU A 29 -19.46 -17.68 20.98
CA LEU A 29 -18.27 -17.82 20.14
C LEU A 29 -17.02 -18.17 20.96
N ALA A 30 -16.92 -17.68 22.20
CA ALA A 30 -15.81 -17.99 23.09
C ALA A 30 -15.70 -19.51 23.36
N ASP A 31 -16.85 -20.18 23.54
CA ASP A 31 -16.92 -21.63 23.76
C ASP A 31 -16.57 -22.38 22.48
N VAL A 32 -17.11 -21.94 21.34
CA VAL A 32 -16.78 -22.50 20.01
C VAL A 32 -15.28 -22.41 19.72
N LEU A 33 -14.65 -21.28 20.00
CA LEU A 33 -13.21 -21.07 19.79
C LEU A 33 -12.33 -21.90 20.73
N ALA A 34 -12.87 -22.32 21.88
CA ALA A 34 -12.17 -23.17 22.83
C ALA A 34 -12.31 -24.67 22.52
N ASP A 35 -13.21 -25.05 21.61
CA ASP A 35 -13.54 -26.43 21.26
C ASP A 35 -13.09 -26.76 19.83
N GLU A 36 -12.08 -27.64 19.72
CA GLU A 36 -11.49 -28.05 18.45
C GLU A 36 -12.46 -28.82 17.54
N GLU A 37 -13.52 -29.43 18.07
CA GLU A 37 -14.51 -30.12 17.24
C GLU A 37 -15.60 -29.16 16.75
N LEU A 38 -16.09 -28.26 17.61
CA LEU A 38 -17.13 -27.30 17.23
C LEU A 38 -16.66 -26.33 16.14
N ILE A 39 -15.41 -25.86 16.21
CA ILE A 39 -14.86 -24.92 15.22
C ILE A 39 -14.78 -25.52 13.80
N HIS A 40 -14.85 -26.85 13.67
CA HIS A 40 -14.86 -27.55 12.39
C HIS A 40 -16.26 -27.77 11.82
N GLN A 41 -17.32 -27.51 12.58
CA GLN A 41 -18.69 -27.59 12.07
C GLN A 41 -19.04 -26.32 11.31
N THR A 42 -19.58 -26.47 10.10
CA THR A 42 -19.87 -25.38 9.16
C THR A 42 -20.76 -24.29 9.77
N GLY A 43 -21.70 -24.68 10.63
CA GLY A 43 -22.61 -23.78 11.34
C GLY A 43 -21.89 -22.77 12.26
N TYR A 44 -20.75 -23.15 12.84
CA TYR A 44 -19.95 -22.28 13.71
C TYR A 44 -18.71 -21.73 13.01
N ALA A 45 -18.10 -22.50 12.11
CA ALA A 45 -16.89 -22.12 11.39
C ALA A 45 -17.10 -20.85 10.56
N GLN A 46 -18.23 -20.75 9.84
CA GLN A 46 -18.50 -19.60 8.97
C GLN A 46 -18.72 -18.30 9.75
N PRO A 47 -19.59 -18.23 10.78
CA PRO A 47 -19.73 -17.03 11.60
C PRO A 47 -18.45 -16.64 12.33
N THR A 48 -17.70 -17.63 12.84
CA THR A 48 -16.41 -17.36 13.51
C THR A 48 -15.39 -16.77 12.54
N LEU A 49 -15.28 -17.32 11.33
CA LEU A 49 -14.38 -16.79 10.31
C LEU A 49 -14.76 -15.35 9.93
N PHE A 50 -16.04 -15.07 9.73
CA PHE A 50 -16.54 -13.72 9.48
C PHE A 50 -16.16 -12.75 10.61
N ALA A 51 -16.33 -13.15 11.87
CA ALA A 51 -15.93 -12.33 13.02
C ALA A 51 -14.43 -12.01 13.03
N VAL A 52 -13.59 -12.99 12.70
CA VAL A 52 -12.13 -12.80 12.57
C VAL A 52 -11.81 -11.86 11.41
N GLU A 53 -12.38 -12.06 10.23
CA GLU A 53 -12.11 -11.24 9.03
C GLU A 53 -12.47 -9.76 9.26
N VAL A 54 -13.64 -9.49 9.86
CA VAL A 54 -14.08 -8.13 10.18
C VAL A 54 -13.19 -7.48 11.26
N ALA A 55 -12.80 -8.23 12.30
CA ALA A 55 -11.90 -7.72 13.34
C ALA A 55 -10.48 -7.45 12.81
N LEU A 56 -9.97 -8.30 11.89
CA LEU A 56 -8.70 -8.09 11.21
C LEU A 56 -8.74 -6.84 10.31
N HIS A 57 -9.84 -6.61 9.61
CA HIS A 57 -10.04 -5.38 8.85
C HIS A 57 -10.03 -4.14 9.75
N ALA A 58 -10.72 -4.18 10.89
CA ALA A 58 -10.71 -3.08 11.87
C ALA A 58 -9.29 -2.80 12.39
N LEU A 59 -8.50 -3.85 12.65
CA LEU A 59 -7.10 -3.72 13.07
C LEU A 59 -6.24 -3.04 11.99
N LEU A 60 -6.34 -3.45 10.72
CA LEU A 60 -5.62 -2.78 9.62
C LEU A 60 -6.00 -1.31 9.48
N ARG A 61 -7.29 -0.99 9.59
CA ARG A 61 -7.77 0.39 9.56
C ARG A 61 -7.20 1.24 10.69
N SER A 62 -6.99 0.66 11.86
CA SER A 62 -6.36 1.35 12.99
C SER A 62 -4.90 1.71 12.73
N TRP A 63 -4.23 1.01 11.81
CA TRP A 63 -2.88 1.30 11.35
C TRP A 63 -2.86 2.19 10.09
N GLY A 64 -4.00 2.82 9.75
CA GLY A 64 -4.12 3.74 8.61
C GLY A 64 -4.23 3.05 7.26
N ILE A 65 -4.42 1.73 7.21
CA ILE A 65 -4.55 0.98 5.95
C ILE A 65 -6.03 0.82 5.60
N ALA A 66 -6.42 1.34 4.43
CA ALA A 66 -7.76 1.17 3.87
C ALA A 66 -7.67 0.44 2.51
N PRO A 67 -8.63 -0.45 2.19
CA PRO A 67 -8.66 -1.12 0.90
C PRO A 67 -9.18 -0.18 -0.20
N ASP A 68 -8.50 -0.15 -1.34
CA ASP A 68 -9.02 0.48 -2.57
C ASP A 68 -10.04 -0.42 -3.29
N VAL A 69 -9.84 -1.74 -3.15
CA VAL A 69 -10.67 -2.77 -3.74
C VAL A 69 -10.74 -3.99 -2.82
N LEU A 70 -11.90 -4.65 -2.80
CA LEU A 70 -12.16 -5.86 -2.04
C LEU A 70 -12.44 -7.04 -2.97
N VAL A 71 -12.04 -8.23 -2.54
CA VAL A 71 -12.42 -9.51 -3.18
C VAL A 71 -12.65 -10.50 -2.05
N GLY A 72 -13.79 -11.21 -2.08
CA GLY A 72 -14.09 -12.27 -1.15
C GLY A 72 -14.05 -13.63 -1.83
N HIS A 73 -13.55 -14.67 -1.16
CA HIS A 73 -13.63 -16.05 -1.68
C HIS A 73 -14.75 -16.79 -0.95
N SER A 74 -15.78 -17.23 -1.68
CA SER A 74 -16.95 -17.88 -1.09
C SER A 74 -17.48 -17.04 0.09
N ILE A 75 -17.48 -17.59 1.30
CA ILE A 75 -17.94 -16.92 2.52
C ILE A 75 -17.31 -15.55 2.75
N GLY A 76 -16.07 -15.33 2.33
CA GLY A 76 -15.39 -14.05 2.46
C GLY A 76 -16.05 -12.91 1.67
N GLU A 77 -16.95 -13.19 0.71
CA GLU A 77 -17.76 -12.13 0.09
C GLU A 77 -18.72 -11.46 1.07
N ILE A 78 -19.17 -12.16 2.12
CA ILE A 78 -20.04 -11.56 3.14
C ILE A 78 -19.24 -10.57 4.00
N ALA A 79 -18.00 -10.90 4.37
CA ALA A 79 -17.10 -9.97 5.03
C ALA A 79 -16.78 -8.77 4.13
N ALA A 80 -16.46 -9.01 2.85
CA ALA A 80 -16.22 -7.95 1.88
C ALA A 80 -17.44 -7.03 1.69
N ALA A 81 -18.66 -7.56 1.65
CA ALA A 81 -19.89 -6.78 1.54
C ALA A 81 -20.18 -5.95 2.80
N GLN A 82 -19.91 -6.50 3.99
CA GLN A 82 -20.00 -5.74 5.24
C GLN A 82 -18.99 -4.58 5.24
N VAL A 83 -17.73 -4.84 4.88
CA VAL A 83 -16.67 -3.83 4.82
C VAL A 83 -16.96 -2.76 3.75
N ALA A 84 -17.51 -3.16 2.60
CA ALA A 84 -17.93 -2.27 1.53
C ALA A 84 -19.23 -1.51 1.84
N GLY A 85 -19.84 -1.71 3.02
CA GLY A 85 -21.06 -1.03 3.44
C GLY A 85 -22.35 -1.51 2.75
N VAL A 86 -22.30 -2.61 1.99
CA VAL A 86 -23.48 -3.21 1.35
C VAL A 86 -24.41 -3.82 2.38
N LEU A 87 -23.86 -4.47 3.40
CA LEU A 87 -24.59 -5.06 4.50
C LEU A 87 -24.27 -4.35 5.81
N THR A 88 -25.29 -4.14 6.64
CA THR A 88 -25.06 -3.79 8.04
C THR A 88 -24.39 -4.95 8.76
N LEU A 89 -23.72 -4.69 9.90
CA LEU A 89 -23.12 -5.76 10.68
C LEU A 89 -24.16 -6.80 11.14
N ALA A 90 -25.35 -6.35 11.51
CA ALA A 90 -26.46 -7.22 11.90
C ALA A 90 -26.96 -8.09 10.73
N ASP A 91 -27.19 -7.51 9.56
CA ASP A 91 -27.66 -8.26 8.39
C ASP A 91 -26.59 -9.25 7.89
N ALA A 92 -25.31 -8.85 7.89
CA ALA A 92 -24.21 -9.73 7.55
C ALA A 92 -24.10 -10.91 8.53
N ALA A 93 -24.29 -10.66 9.83
CA ALA A 93 -24.33 -11.70 10.87
C ALA A 93 -25.51 -12.67 10.68
N THR A 94 -26.71 -12.15 10.38
CA THR A 94 -27.88 -12.98 10.04
C THR A 94 -27.62 -13.83 8.79
N LEU A 95 -27.03 -13.24 7.75
CA LEU A 95 -26.72 -13.92 6.50
C LEU A 95 -25.72 -15.06 6.69
N VAL A 96 -24.57 -14.78 7.34
CA VAL A 96 -23.53 -15.80 7.56
C VAL A 96 -24.00 -16.92 8.49
N ALA A 97 -24.76 -16.60 9.53
CA ALA A 97 -25.29 -17.60 10.45
C ALA A 97 -26.36 -18.48 9.79
N ALA A 98 -27.28 -17.89 9.02
CA ALA A 98 -28.25 -18.67 8.25
C ALA A 98 -27.59 -19.56 7.21
N ARG A 99 -26.60 -19.02 6.48
CA ARG A 99 -25.80 -19.77 5.50
C ARG A 99 -25.12 -20.97 6.15
N GLY A 100 -24.36 -20.75 7.23
CA GLY A 100 -23.66 -21.81 7.95
C GLY A 100 -24.59 -22.89 8.50
N ARG A 101 -25.68 -22.49 9.17
CA ARG A 101 -26.68 -23.41 9.74
C ARG A 101 -27.34 -24.27 8.68
N LEU A 102 -27.81 -23.66 7.59
CA LEU A 102 -28.52 -24.38 6.53
C LEU A 102 -27.59 -25.31 5.76
N MET A 103 -26.35 -24.88 5.49
CA MET A 103 -25.33 -25.74 4.87
C MET A 103 -24.99 -26.94 5.76
N GLN A 104 -24.88 -26.73 7.08
CA GLN A 104 -24.62 -27.81 8.04
C GLN A 104 -25.77 -28.83 8.11
N ALA A 105 -27.02 -28.38 7.97
CA ALA A 105 -28.21 -29.22 8.06
C ALA A 105 -28.44 -30.11 6.83
N LEU A 106 -27.73 -29.86 5.71
CA LEU A 106 -27.79 -30.72 4.54
C LEU A 106 -27.23 -32.13 4.85
N PRO A 107 -27.70 -33.17 4.14
CA PRO A 107 -27.15 -34.51 4.28
C PRO A 107 -25.63 -34.53 4.12
N SER A 108 -24.95 -35.26 5.00
CA SER A 108 -23.53 -35.56 4.85
C SER A 108 -23.31 -36.56 3.70
N GLY A 109 -22.05 -36.73 3.29
CA GLY A 109 -21.67 -37.61 2.15
C GLY A 109 -21.34 -36.83 0.86
N GLY A 110 -21.18 -35.51 0.97
CA GLY A 110 -20.53 -34.70 -0.06
C GLY A 110 -19.03 -34.56 0.22
N ALA A 111 -18.24 -34.39 -0.83
CA ALA A 111 -16.80 -34.14 -0.73
C ALA A 111 -16.37 -33.02 -1.69
N MET A 112 -15.17 -32.49 -1.44
CA MET A 112 -14.52 -31.50 -2.30
C MET A 112 -13.07 -31.90 -2.56
N LEU A 113 -12.61 -31.71 -3.80
CA LEU A 113 -11.27 -32.09 -4.24
C LEU A 113 -10.62 -30.93 -5.01
N ALA A 114 -9.46 -30.48 -4.55
CA ALA A 114 -8.59 -29.62 -5.34
C ALA A 114 -7.84 -30.46 -6.38
N VAL A 115 -7.88 -30.02 -7.62
CA VAL A 115 -7.28 -30.65 -8.79
C VAL A 115 -6.28 -29.68 -9.41
N GLY A 116 -5.03 -30.11 -9.52
CA GLY A 116 -3.91 -29.37 -10.09
C GLY A 116 -3.92 -29.37 -11.61
N ALA A 117 -4.99 -28.88 -12.24
CA ALA A 117 -5.19 -28.83 -13.69
C ALA A 117 -6.00 -27.59 -14.10
N ALA A 118 -6.02 -27.28 -15.39
CA ALA A 118 -6.79 -26.16 -15.93
C ALA A 118 -8.30 -26.45 -15.94
N GLU A 119 -9.12 -25.40 -15.83
CA GLU A 119 -10.58 -25.52 -15.81
C GLU A 119 -11.12 -26.28 -17.03
N ALA A 120 -10.58 -26.00 -18.23
CA ALA A 120 -10.99 -26.66 -19.45
C ALA A 120 -10.78 -28.18 -19.39
N ASP A 121 -9.63 -28.62 -18.88
CA ASP A 121 -9.29 -30.03 -18.78
C ASP A 121 -10.15 -30.74 -17.73
N VAL A 122 -10.37 -30.10 -16.57
CA VAL A 122 -11.25 -30.63 -15.52
C VAL A 122 -12.68 -30.75 -16.06
N ARG A 123 -13.19 -29.74 -16.76
CA ARG A 123 -14.53 -29.80 -17.37
C ARG A 123 -14.65 -30.90 -18.43
N ALA A 124 -13.63 -31.10 -19.24
CA ALA A 124 -13.58 -32.20 -20.22
C ALA A 124 -13.60 -33.57 -19.52
N LEU A 125 -12.86 -33.71 -18.41
CA LEU A 125 -12.90 -34.91 -17.59
C LEU A 125 -14.32 -35.17 -17.04
N LEU A 126 -14.94 -34.17 -16.41
CA LEU A 126 -16.29 -34.31 -15.85
C LEU A 126 -17.34 -34.66 -16.93
N ALA A 127 -17.23 -34.06 -18.12
CA ALA A 127 -18.11 -34.38 -19.24
C ALA A 127 -17.94 -35.84 -19.72
N SER A 128 -16.70 -36.35 -19.78
CA SER A 128 -16.44 -37.75 -20.16
C SER A 128 -17.02 -38.75 -19.16
N MET A 129 -17.03 -38.41 -17.86
CA MET A 129 -17.67 -39.21 -16.82
C MET A 129 -19.18 -39.23 -16.98
N ALA A 130 -19.81 -38.08 -17.23
CA ALA A 130 -21.26 -37.97 -17.42
C ALA A 130 -21.75 -38.75 -18.66
N ASN A 131 -20.92 -38.85 -19.69
CA ASN A 131 -21.25 -39.56 -20.94
C ASN A 131 -20.93 -41.06 -20.91
N GLY A 132 -20.31 -41.58 -19.84
CA GLY A 132 -19.95 -43.00 -19.73
C GLY A 132 -18.84 -43.46 -20.69
N GLU A 133 -18.06 -42.52 -21.25
CA GLU A 133 -17.00 -42.82 -22.25
C GLU A 133 -15.67 -43.27 -21.61
N VAL A 134 -15.62 -43.36 -20.28
CA VAL A 134 -14.44 -43.86 -19.56
C VAL A 134 -14.45 -45.39 -19.62
N SER A 135 -13.89 -45.98 -20.67
CA SER A 135 -13.75 -47.42 -20.77
C SER A 135 -12.87 -47.95 -19.64
N ASP A 136 -13.33 -48.98 -18.92
CA ASP A 136 -12.50 -49.80 -18.04
C ASP A 136 -11.35 -50.39 -18.86
N GLY A 137 -10.19 -49.74 -18.80
CA GLY A 137 -8.97 -50.14 -19.49
C GLY A 137 -8.35 -51.36 -18.80
N HIS A 138 -8.93 -52.55 -18.97
CA HIS A 138 -8.19 -53.78 -18.75
C HIS A 138 -7.31 -54.07 -19.98
N LEU A 139 -5.99 -54.03 -19.75
CA LEU A 139 -4.95 -54.51 -20.65
C LEU A 139 -5.29 -55.92 -21.16
N ALA A 140 -5.71 -56.02 -22.43
CA ALA A 140 -5.74 -57.29 -23.12
C ALA A 140 -4.29 -57.74 -23.37
N SER A 141 -3.84 -58.71 -22.57
CA SER A 141 -2.62 -59.45 -22.83
C SER A 141 -2.79 -60.36 -24.03
N VAL A 142 -1.76 -60.38 -24.86
CA VAL A 142 -1.57 -61.29 -25.99
C VAL A 142 -1.49 -62.74 -25.48
N GLY A 143 -2.26 -63.64 -26.07
CA GLY A 143 -2.14 -65.09 -25.88
C GLY A 143 -3.15 -65.86 -26.73
N GLY A 144 -2.66 -66.66 -27.68
CA GLY A 144 -3.45 -67.29 -28.74
C GLY A 144 -3.88 -68.75 -28.52
N ASP A 145 -4.48 -69.25 -29.60
CA ASP A 145 -4.77 -70.63 -30.03
C ASP A 145 -5.76 -71.51 -29.24
N GLY A 146 -6.71 -72.10 -29.98
CA GLY A 146 -7.42 -73.31 -29.56
C GLY A 146 -8.81 -73.52 -30.16
N SER A 147 -8.84 -74.21 -31.30
CA SER A 147 -9.97 -74.76 -32.09
C SER A 147 -11.18 -75.40 -31.38
N ASN A 148 -12.32 -75.29 -32.10
CA ASN A 148 -13.40 -76.29 -32.36
C ASN A 148 -14.30 -76.83 -31.24
N GLY A 149 -15.62 -76.77 -31.50
CA GLY A 149 -16.49 -77.94 -31.29
C GLY A 149 -17.92 -77.71 -30.83
N SER A 150 -18.86 -77.97 -31.76
CA SER A 150 -20.16 -78.63 -31.57
C SER A 150 -21.42 -77.85 -31.16
N GLU A 151 -22.42 -78.06 -32.02
CA GLU A 151 -23.84 -77.77 -31.92
C GLU A 151 -24.53 -78.59 -30.81
N SER A 152 -25.58 -78.02 -30.19
CA SER A 152 -26.76 -78.81 -29.83
C SER A 152 -28.00 -77.92 -29.77
N SER A 153 -29.10 -78.45 -30.29
CA SER A 153 -30.40 -77.82 -30.48
C SER A 153 -31.41 -78.21 -29.39
N GLY A 154 -32.43 -77.37 -29.20
CA GLY A 154 -33.72 -77.69 -28.53
C GLY A 154 -33.92 -76.89 -27.24
N GLY A 155 -35.03 -76.20 -26.98
CA GLY A 155 -36.34 -76.11 -27.63
C GLY A 155 -37.42 -75.93 -26.54
N GLY A 156 -38.14 -74.79 -26.55
CA GLY A 156 -39.37 -74.51 -25.77
C GLY A 156 -39.17 -74.29 -24.26
N LEU A 157 -39.93 -73.46 -23.53
CA LEU A 157 -41.23 -72.85 -23.74
C LEU A 157 -41.33 -71.51 -22.95
N ALA A 158 -42.31 -70.70 -23.32
CA ALA A 158 -42.60 -69.33 -22.87
C ALA A 158 -42.80 -69.11 -21.35
N VAL A 159 -42.60 -67.87 -20.89
CA VAL A 159 -43.64 -66.93 -20.41
C VAL A 159 -43.01 -65.62 -19.89
N VAL A 160 -43.32 -64.53 -20.59
CA VAL A 160 -43.60 -63.15 -20.12
C VAL A 160 -42.65 -62.49 -19.12
N GLY A 161 -41.93 -61.46 -19.60
CA GLY A 161 -41.33 -60.41 -18.79
C GLY A 161 -40.62 -59.42 -19.70
N GLY A 162 -41.15 -58.21 -19.80
CA GLY A 162 -40.73 -57.19 -20.76
C GLY A 162 -39.25 -56.84 -20.67
N ASP A 163 -38.73 -56.56 -21.86
CA ASP A 163 -37.48 -55.91 -22.17
C ASP A 163 -37.39 -54.57 -21.43
N GLU A 164 -36.71 -54.56 -20.29
CA GLU A 164 -36.09 -53.36 -19.75
C GLU A 164 -34.61 -53.66 -19.60
N SER A 165 -33.89 -53.52 -20.69
CA SER A 165 -32.48 -53.16 -20.68
C SER A 165 -32.33 -51.83 -19.92
N HIS A 166 -32.31 -51.90 -18.59
CA HIS A 166 -31.80 -50.86 -17.72
C HIS A 166 -30.30 -50.75 -18.00
N GLY A 167 -29.94 -49.98 -19.01
CA GLY A 167 -28.68 -49.26 -18.99
C GLY A 167 -28.74 -48.30 -17.81
N SER A 168 -28.36 -48.78 -16.62
CA SER A 168 -28.12 -47.94 -15.46
C SER A 168 -26.85 -47.14 -15.72
N GLY A 169 -26.97 -46.12 -16.58
CA GLY A 169 -25.97 -45.06 -16.68
C GLY A 169 -25.97 -44.32 -15.35
N PHE A 170 -25.03 -44.65 -14.46
CA PHE A 170 -24.75 -43.84 -13.29
C PHE A 170 -24.26 -42.48 -13.79
N ALA A 171 -25.16 -41.50 -13.88
CA ALA A 171 -24.77 -40.14 -14.23
C ALA A 171 -24.03 -39.54 -13.03
N PHE A 172 -22.69 -39.57 -13.08
CA PHE A 172 -21.84 -38.89 -12.11
C PHE A 172 -22.21 -37.41 -12.03
N ALA A 173 -22.36 -36.89 -10.81
CA ALA A 173 -22.94 -35.59 -10.55
C ALA A 173 -21.96 -34.71 -9.77
N VAL A 174 -20.92 -34.25 -10.46
CA VAL A 174 -19.86 -33.38 -9.93
C VAL A 174 -19.94 -32.00 -10.58
N ASP A 175 -19.81 -30.96 -9.77
CA ASP A 175 -19.77 -29.57 -10.21
C ASP A 175 -18.38 -28.96 -9.95
N VAL A 176 -18.03 -27.94 -10.74
CA VAL A 176 -16.86 -27.09 -10.42
C VAL A 176 -17.28 -26.15 -9.30
N ALA A 177 -16.56 -26.19 -8.18
CA ALA A 177 -16.80 -25.39 -6.99
C ALA A 177 -16.00 -24.09 -6.98
N ALA A 178 -14.76 -24.11 -7.48
CA ALA A 178 -13.91 -22.93 -7.56
C ALA A 178 -12.86 -23.05 -8.66
N VAL A 179 -12.51 -21.91 -9.26
CA VAL A 179 -11.38 -21.73 -10.17
C VAL A 179 -10.45 -20.71 -9.53
N ASN A 180 -9.39 -21.21 -8.89
CA ASN A 180 -8.48 -20.45 -8.04
C ASN A 180 -7.22 -19.97 -8.77
N GLY A 181 -6.88 -20.61 -9.89
CA GLY A 181 -5.78 -20.23 -10.75
C GLY A 181 -5.70 -21.10 -12.00
N PRO A 182 -4.70 -20.86 -12.89
CA PRO A 182 -4.57 -21.57 -14.16
C PRO A 182 -4.44 -23.09 -14.05
N ALA A 183 -3.92 -23.59 -12.92
CA ALA A 183 -3.80 -25.01 -12.62
C ALA A 183 -4.27 -25.33 -11.19
N SER A 184 -5.34 -24.65 -10.73
CA SER A 184 -5.91 -24.82 -9.39
C SER A 184 -7.43 -24.72 -9.47
N VAL A 185 -8.09 -25.87 -9.57
CA VAL A 185 -9.55 -25.99 -9.69
C VAL A 185 -10.05 -26.86 -8.55
N VAL A 186 -11.19 -26.49 -7.94
CA VAL A 186 -11.86 -27.31 -6.93
C VAL A 186 -13.16 -27.85 -7.53
N VAL A 187 -13.38 -29.14 -7.37
CA VAL A 187 -14.64 -29.81 -7.72
C VAL A 187 -15.36 -30.28 -6.46
N SER A 188 -16.68 -30.38 -6.52
CA SER A 188 -17.51 -30.84 -5.41
C SER A 188 -18.71 -31.66 -5.90
N GLY A 189 -19.09 -32.66 -5.11
CA GLY A 189 -20.15 -33.61 -5.46
C GLY A 189 -20.30 -34.70 -4.40
N ALA A 190 -21.04 -35.76 -4.71
CA ALA A 190 -21.13 -36.93 -3.84
C ALA A 190 -19.74 -37.57 -3.63
N GLU A 191 -19.49 -38.10 -2.43
CA GLU A 191 -18.17 -38.64 -2.05
C GLU A 191 -17.62 -39.66 -3.06
N GLY A 192 -18.44 -40.65 -3.46
CA GLY A 192 -18.02 -41.66 -4.44
C GLY A 192 -17.70 -41.09 -5.82
N ASP A 193 -18.41 -40.06 -6.27
CA ASP A 193 -18.14 -39.40 -7.55
C ASP A 193 -16.82 -38.62 -7.49
N ILE A 194 -16.52 -38.00 -6.35
CA ILE A 194 -15.27 -37.27 -6.12
C ILE A 194 -14.07 -38.21 -6.02
N ASP A 195 -14.23 -39.37 -5.37
CA ASP A 195 -13.21 -40.41 -5.35
C ASP A 195 -12.91 -40.88 -6.79
N ARG A 196 -13.94 -41.04 -7.62
CA ARG A 196 -13.76 -41.36 -9.04
C ARG A 196 -13.01 -40.27 -9.82
N VAL A 197 -13.30 -38.98 -9.54
CA VAL A 197 -12.52 -37.87 -10.13
C VAL A 197 -11.05 -37.95 -9.69
N ALA A 198 -10.78 -38.28 -8.43
CA ALA A 198 -9.42 -38.39 -7.92
C ALA A 198 -8.62 -39.50 -8.62
N GLU A 199 -9.22 -40.66 -8.85
CA GLU A 199 -8.62 -41.75 -9.62
C GLU A 199 -8.28 -41.32 -11.05
N LEU A 200 -9.24 -40.72 -11.75
CA LEU A 200 -9.06 -40.29 -13.14
C LEU A 200 -8.06 -39.14 -13.29
N ALA A 201 -7.97 -38.27 -12.30
CA ALA A 201 -6.95 -37.25 -12.22
C ALA A 201 -5.55 -37.87 -12.00
N ALA A 202 -5.44 -38.90 -11.15
CA ALA A 202 -4.18 -39.61 -10.93
C ALA A 202 -3.69 -40.34 -12.19
N GLU A 203 -4.58 -40.97 -12.97
CA GLU A 203 -4.27 -41.58 -14.27
C GLU A 203 -3.68 -40.56 -15.27
N ARG A 204 -4.09 -39.29 -15.16
CA ARG A 204 -3.60 -38.17 -15.98
C ARG A 204 -2.35 -37.50 -15.41
N GLY A 205 -1.86 -37.96 -14.26
CA GLY A 205 -0.71 -37.38 -13.55
C GLY A 205 -1.01 -36.03 -12.88
N TRP A 206 -2.28 -35.67 -12.70
CA TRP A 206 -2.67 -34.45 -12.00
C TRP A 206 -2.54 -34.62 -10.49
N LYS A 207 -1.99 -33.61 -9.81
CA LYS A 207 -1.96 -33.59 -8.35
C LYS A 207 -3.36 -33.33 -7.82
N THR A 208 -3.78 -34.06 -6.80
CA THR A 208 -5.07 -33.85 -6.14
C THR A 208 -4.88 -33.72 -4.64
N SER A 209 -5.79 -32.97 -4.00
CA SER A 209 -5.82 -32.80 -2.54
C SER A 209 -7.27 -32.72 -2.07
N ARG A 210 -7.66 -33.63 -1.18
CA ARG A 210 -9.01 -33.66 -0.62
C ARG A 210 -9.16 -32.56 0.43
N LEU A 211 -10.21 -31.74 0.32
CA LEU A 211 -10.46 -30.68 1.29
C LEU A 211 -11.15 -31.26 2.53
N ARG A 212 -10.83 -30.71 3.70
CA ARG A 212 -11.44 -31.10 4.98
C ARG A 212 -12.83 -30.50 5.11
N THR A 213 -13.80 -31.05 4.39
CA THR A 213 -15.23 -30.68 4.48
C THR A 213 -16.09 -31.94 4.47
N SER A 214 -17.23 -31.89 5.17
CA SER A 214 -18.23 -32.98 5.21
C SER A 214 -19.32 -32.85 4.14
N HIS A 215 -19.29 -31.75 3.40
CA HIS A 215 -20.32 -31.33 2.45
C HIS A 215 -19.68 -30.82 1.16
N ALA A 216 -20.45 -30.88 0.07
CA ALA A 216 -20.04 -30.47 -1.27
C ALA A 216 -20.53 -29.05 -1.60
N PHE A 217 -19.85 -28.04 -1.07
CA PHE A 217 -20.22 -26.63 -1.30
C PHE A 217 -20.07 -26.22 -2.76
N HIS A 218 -20.85 -25.23 -3.20
CA HIS A 218 -20.88 -24.75 -4.59
C HIS A 218 -21.23 -25.85 -5.62
N SER A 219 -22.08 -26.79 -5.22
CA SER A 219 -22.61 -27.86 -6.08
C SER A 219 -24.13 -27.92 -6.03
N ARG A 220 -24.70 -28.79 -6.87
CA ARG A 220 -26.12 -29.13 -6.88
C ARG A 220 -26.67 -29.68 -5.56
N LEU A 221 -25.78 -30.07 -4.65
CA LEU A 221 -26.18 -30.54 -3.32
C LEU A 221 -26.58 -29.39 -2.39
N MET A 222 -26.42 -28.13 -2.81
CA MET A 222 -26.91 -26.95 -2.09
C MET A 222 -28.40 -26.66 -2.38
N GLU A 223 -28.97 -27.18 -3.47
CA GLU A 223 -30.35 -26.92 -3.91
C GLU A 223 -31.40 -27.07 -2.80
N PRO A 224 -31.34 -28.10 -1.92
CA PRO A 224 -32.36 -28.28 -0.88
C PRO A 224 -32.44 -27.12 0.13
N MET A 225 -31.35 -26.39 0.37
CA MET A 225 -31.37 -25.25 1.31
C MET A 225 -31.78 -23.92 0.68
N LEU A 226 -31.77 -23.80 -0.66
CA LEU A 226 -31.88 -22.50 -1.33
C LEU A 226 -33.22 -21.79 -1.07
N ALA A 227 -34.32 -22.53 -0.93
CA ALA A 227 -35.63 -21.92 -0.68
C ALA A 227 -35.72 -21.28 0.71
N GLU A 228 -35.24 -21.96 1.74
CA GLU A 228 -35.20 -21.42 3.10
C GLU A 228 -34.19 -20.28 3.21
N PHE A 229 -33.01 -20.44 2.57
CA PHE A 229 -32.01 -19.38 2.55
C PHE A 229 -32.56 -18.12 1.87
N ARG A 230 -33.21 -18.25 0.72
CA ARG A 230 -33.88 -17.13 0.02
C ARG A 230 -34.88 -16.40 0.92
N ALA A 231 -35.66 -17.13 1.74
CA ALA A 231 -36.62 -16.52 2.65
C ALA A 231 -35.94 -15.68 3.75
N VAL A 232 -34.73 -16.03 4.16
CA VAL A 232 -33.91 -15.22 5.08
C VAL A 232 -33.32 -14.01 4.35
N VAL A 233 -32.67 -14.22 3.20
CA VAL A 233 -31.99 -13.16 2.43
C VAL A 233 -32.97 -12.06 2.01
N ALA A 234 -34.22 -12.42 1.67
CA ALA A 234 -35.27 -11.48 1.29
C ALA A 234 -35.70 -10.51 2.42
N GLN A 235 -35.31 -10.77 3.67
CA GLN A 235 -35.60 -9.90 4.81
C GLN A 235 -34.46 -8.92 5.12
N LEU A 236 -33.31 -9.09 4.47
CA LEU A 236 -32.12 -8.28 4.70
C LEU A 236 -32.19 -6.97 3.91
N SER A 237 -31.49 -5.96 4.41
CA SER A 237 -31.33 -4.68 3.72
C SER A 237 -29.96 -4.62 3.04
N PHE A 238 -29.95 -4.20 1.78
CA PHE A 238 -28.72 -4.04 1.00
C PHE A 238 -28.56 -2.61 0.50
N ALA A 239 -27.34 -2.09 0.60
CA ALA A 239 -26.91 -0.82 0.03
C ALA A 239 -25.95 -1.03 -1.14
N GLU A 240 -25.63 0.05 -1.85
CA GLU A 240 -24.57 0.02 -2.86
C GLU A 240 -23.18 0.04 -2.21
N PRO A 241 -22.19 -0.65 -2.79
CA PRO A 241 -20.84 -0.71 -2.24
C PRO A 241 -20.18 0.68 -2.28
N VAL A 242 -19.58 1.10 -1.18
CA VAL A 242 -18.82 2.37 -1.07
C VAL A 242 -17.32 2.21 -1.32
N VAL A 243 -16.84 0.96 -1.40
CA VAL A 243 -15.49 0.58 -1.81
C VAL A 243 -15.63 -0.27 -3.08
N SER A 244 -14.67 -0.18 -4.01
CA SER A 244 -14.70 -1.03 -5.21
C SER A 244 -14.66 -2.50 -4.80
N VAL A 245 -15.44 -3.35 -5.48
CA VAL A 245 -15.46 -4.79 -5.20
C VAL A 245 -15.42 -5.57 -6.50
N VAL A 246 -14.75 -6.72 -6.50
CA VAL A 246 -14.82 -7.70 -7.58
C VAL A 246 -15.55 -8.94 -7.08
N SER A 247 -16.64 -9.29 -7.76
CA SER A 247 -17.44 -10.46 -7.46
C SER A 247 -16.73 -11.72 -7.95
N THR A 248 -16.60 -12.71 -7.09
CA THR A 248 -16.12 -14.05 -7.47
C THR A 248 -17.24 -14.94 -7.96
N VAL A 249 -18.51 -14.55 -7.91
CA VAL A 249 -19.57 -15.26 -8.64
C VAL A 249 -19.48 -14.96 -10.13
N THR A 250 -19.22 -13.69 -10.49
CA THR A 250 -19.17 -13.24 -11.89
C THR A 250 -17.76 -13.16 -12.47
N GLY A 251 -16.74 -13.06 -11.62
CA GLY A 251 -15.35 -12.82 -12.01
C GLY A 251 -15.11 -11.39 -12.52
N ARG A 252 -15.95 -10.43 -12.15
CA ARG A 252 -15.95 -9.05 -12.69
C ARG A 252 -16.18 -8.01 -11.58
N PRO A 253 -15.84 -6.72 -11.82
CA PRO A 253 -16.20 -5.65 -10.90
C PRO A 253 -17.71 -5.64 -10.63
N VAL A 254 -18.09 -5.38 -9.39
CA VAL A 254 -19.49 -5.28 -8.98
C VAL A 254 -20.07 -4.00 -9.57
N GLU A 255 -20.96 -4.15 -10.54
CA GLU A 255 -21.78 -3.06 -11.06
C GLU A 255 -22.92 -2.72 -10.10
N SER A 256 -23.47 -1.51 -10.23
CA SER A 256 -24.55 -1.06 -9.37
C SER A 256 -25.78 -1.98 -9.49
N GLY A 257 -26.42 -2.30 -8.37
CA GLY A 257 -27.53 -3.25 -8.33
C GLY A 257 -27.15 -4.72 -8.14
N LEU A 258 -25.88 -5.12 -8.40
CA LEU A 258 -25.51 -6.54 -8.37
C LEU A 258 -25.47 -7.10 -6.94
N TRP A 259 -24.73 -6.45 -6.03
CA TRP A 259 -24.63 -6.90 -4.63
C TRP A 259 -25.81 -6.46 -3.77
N SER A 260 -26.62 -5.51 -4.26
CA SER A 260 -27.87 -5.09 -3.62
C SER A 260 -29.07 -5.97 -4.00
N ASP A 261 -28.91 -6.90 -4.93
CA ASP A 261 -29.90 -7.92 -5.26
C ASP A 261 -29.83 -9.11 -4.28
N PRO A 262 -30.88 -9.41 -3.50
CA PRO A 262 -30.97 -10.61 -2.66
C PRO A 262 -30.69 -11.91 -3.43
N GLU A 263 -31.08 -12.01 -4.70
CA GLU A 263 -30.90 -13.22 -5.51
C GLU A 263 -29.42 -13.56 -5.72
N TYR A 264 -28.55 -12.54 -5.80
CA TYR A 264 -27.10 -12.73 -5.93
C TYR A 264 -26.56 -13.63 -4.81
N TRP A 265 -26.97 -13.37 -3.57
CA TRP A 265 -26.49 -14.10 -2.40
C TRP A 265 -26.98 -15.55 -2.36
N VAL A 266 -28.18 -15.81 -2.88
CA VAL A 266 -28.69 -17.19 -3.02
C VAL A 266 -27.93 -17.93 -4.11
N GLU A 267 -27.62 -17.28 -5.23
CA GLU A 267 -26.80 -17.85 -6.29
C GLU A 267 -25.35 -18.10 -5.84
N GLN A 268 -24.80 -17.22 -4.99
CA GLN A 268 -23.42 -17.28 -4.51
C GLN A 268 -23.08 -18.60 -3.80
N VAL A 269 -24.03 -19.17 -3.04
CA VAL A 269 -23.84 -20.45 -2.34
C VAL A 269 -23.74 -21.62 -3.33
N ARG A 270 -24.33 -21.47 -4.51
CA ARG A 270 -24.51 -22.53 -5.52
C ARG A 270 -23.52 -22.45 -6.68
N LYS A 271 -23.18 -21.25 -7.14
CA LYS A 271 -22.31 -21.01 -8.30
C LYS A 271 -20.83 -21.20 -7.95
N PRO A 272 -19.97 -21.55 -8.93
CA PRO A 272 -18.53 -21.64 -8.72
C PRO A 272 -17.90 -20.31 -8.31
N VAL A 273 -16.88 -20.38 -7.46
CA VAL A 273 -16.02 -19.23 -7.10
C VAL A 273 -14.97 -18.99 -8.19
N ARG A 274 -15.12 -17.90 -8.94
CA ARG A 274 -14.25 -17.39 -10.01
C ARG A 274 -13.11 -16.51 -9.47
N PHE A 275 -12.31 -17.03 -8.54
CA PHE A 275 -11.25 -16.25 -7.89
C PHE A 275 -10.12 -15.87 -8.85
N ALA A 276 -9.71 -16.76 -9.75
CA ALA A 276 -8.71 -16.47 -10.77
C ALA A 276 -9.14 -15.34 -11.71
N ASP A 277 -10.41 -15.37 -12.13
CA ASP A 277 -10.99 -14.34 -13.01
C ASP A 277 -11.05 -12.99 -12.27
N ALA A 278 -11.44 -13.01 -10.99
CA ALA A 278 -11.43 -11.81 -10.15
C ALA A 278 -10.03 -11.20 -10.01
N LEU A 279 -8.99 -12.01 -9.80
CA LEU A 279 -7.61 -11.53 -9.76
C LEU A 279 -7.11 -11.00 -11.11
N ALA A 280 -7.58 -11.56 -12.23
CA ALA A 280 -7.22 -11.10 -13.57
C ALA A 280 -7.75 -9.68 -13.87
N VAL A 281 -8.92 -9.34 -13.31
CA VAL A 281 -9.50 -7.98 -13.41
C VAL A 281 -8.70 -6.95 -12.62
N LEU A 282 -7.98 -7.38 -11.57
CA LEU A 282 -7.15 -6.52 -10.73
C LEU A 282 -5.75 -6.28 -11.31
N GLU A 283 -5.62 -6.27 -12.63
CA GLU A 283 -4.38 -5.91 -13.31
C GLU A 283 -3.99 -4.47 -12.95
N GLY A 284 -2.83 -4.30 -12.32
CA GLY A 284 -2.35 -3.01 -11.80
C GLY A 284 -2.46 -2.86 -10.28
N VAL A 285 -3.21 -3.73 -9.59
CA VAL A 285 -3.12 -3.84 -8.13
C VAL A 285 -1.84 -4.57 -7.77
N SER A 286 -1.01 -3.96 -6.93
CA SER A 286 0.31 -4.51 -6.58
C SER A 286 0.43 -4.96 -5.13
N ARG A 287 -0.57 -4.69 -4.29
CA ARG A 287 -0.58 -5.02 -2.86
C ARG A 287 -1.86 -5.76 -2.53
N PHE A 288 -1.73 -6.98 -2.04
CA PHE A 288 -2.84 -7.83 -1.63
C PHE A 288 -2.65 -8.20 -0.16
N VAL A 289 -3.71 -8.03 0.63
CA VAL A 289 -3.72 -8.44 2.04
C VAL A 289 -4.82 -9.46 2.22
N GLU A 290 -4.46 -10.67 2.66
CA GLU A 290 -5.43 -11.70 3.01
C GLU A 290 -5.82 -11.54 4.49
N LEU A 291 -7.12 -11.35 4.71
CA LEU A 291 -7.72 -11.32 6.04
C LEU A 291 -8.29 -12.70 6.32
N GLY A 292 -7.67 -13.41 7.25
CA GLY A 292 -8.05 -14.77 7.60
C GLY A 292 -7.05 -15.36 8.59
N PRO A 293 -7.35 -16.54 9.15
CA PRO A 293 -6.49 -17.20 10.13
C PRO A 293 -5.24 -17.87 9.52
N ASP A 294 -5.12 -17.91 8.19
CA ASP A 294 -4.02 -18.52 7.46
C ASP A 294 -3.73 -17.77 6.14
N GLY A 295 -2.76 -18.25 5.36
CA GLY A 295 -2.33 -17.59 4.11
C GLY A 295 -2.58 -18.37 2.83
N VAL A 296 -3.81 -18.86 2.63
CA VAL A 296 -4.15 -19.73 1.48
C VAL A 296 -4.36 -18.91 0.21
N LEU A 297 -5.10 -17.81 0.29
CA LEU A 297 -5.43 -16.97 -0.88
C LEU A 297 -4.25 -16.13 -1.35
N ALA A 298 -3.42 -15.65 -0.43
CA ALA A 298 -2.19 -14.92 -0.75
C ALA A 298 -1.24 -15.76 -1.59
N ALA A 299 -1.19 -17.09 -1.36
CA ALA A 299 -0.39 -18.01 -2.18
C ALA A 299 -0.93 -18.20 -3.61
N LEU A 300 -2.21 -17.88 -3.86
CA LEU A 300 -2.84 -17.96 -5.17
C LEU A 300 -2.64 -16.69 -6.02
N VAL A 301 -2.15 -15.60 -5.43
CA VAL A 301 -1.77 -14.40 -6.16
C VAL A 301 -0.44 -14.65 -6.87
N GLN A 302 -0.48 -14.78 -8.20
CA GLN A 302 0.67 -15.15 -9.04
C GLN A 302 1.13 -14.01 -9.97
N GLN A 303 0.65 -12.78 -9.75
CA GLN A 303 1.03 -11.62 -10.56
C GLN A 303 2.51 -11.25 -10.28
N PRO A 304 3.35 -10.97 -11.31
CA PRO A 304 4.81 -10.89 -11.16
C PRO A 304 5.33 -9.84 -10.16
N ASP A 305 4.64 -8.71 -10.04
CA ASP A 305 5.04 -7.57 -9.19
C ASP A 305 4.13 -7.41 -7.96
N ALA A 306 3.22 -8.36 -7.73
CA ALA A 306 2.30 -8.30 -6.62
C ALA A 306 2.97 -8.80 -5.33
N VAL A 307 2.76 -8.03 -4.27
CA VAL A 307 3.10 -8.42 -2.91
C VAL A 307 1.81 -8.86 -2.23
N ALA A 308 1.66 -10.17 -2.04
CA ALA A 308 0.53 -10.76 -1.34
C ALA A 308 0.93 -11.20 0.06
N VAL A 309 0.27 -10.65 1.08
CA VAL A 309 0.63 -10.82 2.48
C VAL A 309 -0.58 -11.35 3.25
N PRO A 310 -0.49 -12.55 3.84
CA PRO A 310 -1.49 -12.99 4.79
C PRO A 310 -1.24 -12.32 6.15
N LEU A 311 -2.31 -11.80 6.76
CA LEU A 311 -2.19 -11.11 8.03
C LEU A 311 -1.90 -12.08 9.18
N LEU A 312 -2.40 -13.32 9.09
CA LEU A 312 -2.11 -14.41 10.02
C LEU A 312 -1.64 -15.67 9.30
N ARG A 313 -1.04 -16.58 10.06
CA ARG A 313 -0.63 -17.92 9.60
C ARG A 313 -0.91 -18.93 10.69
N ARG A 314 -1.34 -20.13 10.28
CA ARG A 314 -1.49 -21.25 11.22
C ARG A 314 -0.15 -21.57 11.90
N ASP A 315 -0.23 -21.97 13.16
CA ASP A 315 0.91 -22.42 13.97
C ASP A 315 2.00 -21.33 14.19
N ARG A 316 1.60 -20.06 14.11
CA ARG A 316 2.47 -18.90 14.36
C ARG A 316 1.83 -17.96 15.37
N ASP A 317 2.68 -17.22 16.09
CA ASP A 317 2.22 -16.17 16.98
C ASP A 317 1.46 -15.09 16.20
N GLU A 318 0.23 -14.81 16.60
CA GLU A 318 -0.69 -13.96 15.85
C GLU A 318 -0.20 -12.51 15.81
N VAL A 319 0.29 -11.98 16.94
CA VAL A 319 0.78 -10.59 17.06
C VAL A 319 2.02 -10.39 16.20
N THR A 320 2.99 -11.30 16.31
CA THR A 320 4.22 -11.28 15.51
C THR A 320 3.91 -11.37 14.02
N THR A 321 2.97 -12.24 13.63
CA THR A 321 2.60 -12.40 12.22
C THR A 321 1.92 -11.14 11.67
N ALA A 322 1.00 -10.55 12.43
CA ALA A 322 0.30 -9.34 12.02
C ALA A 322 1.26 -8.13 11.91
N LEU A 323 2.18 -7.96 12.87
CA LEU A 323 3.19 -6.90 12.80
C LEU A 323 4.23 -7.14 11.68
N THR A 324 4.56 -8.40 11.39
CA THR A 324 5.42 -8.76 10.26
C THR A 324 4.74 -8.46 8.93
N ALA A 325 3.43 -8.74 8.82
CA ALA A 325 2.65 -8.38 7.66
C ALA A 325 2.59 -6.86 7.47
N LEU A 326 2.36 -6.10 8.55
CA LEU A 326 2.39 -4.63 8.53
C LEU A 326 3.74 -4.08 8.07
N ALA A 327 4.84 -4.61 8.61
CA ALA A 327 6.19 -4.25 8.19
C ALA A 327 6.44 -4.58 6.71
N THR A 328 5.96 -5.75 6.25
CA THR A 328 6.06 -6.16 4.83
C THR A 328 5.32 -5.19 3.92
N LEU A 329 4.12 -4.74 4.31
CA LEU A 329 3.37 -3.74 3.57
C LEU A 329 4.12 -2.40 3.53
N HIS A 330 4.65 -1.95 4.66
CA HIS A 330 5.40 -0.70 4.78
C HIS A 330 6.65 -0.66 3.88
N VAL A 331 7.50 -1.70 3.94
CA VAL A 331 8.72 -1.76 3.12
C VAL A 331 8.41 -1.87 1.63
N ASN A 332 7.20 -2.31 1.28
CA ASN A 332 6.68 -2.32 -0.08
C ASN A 332 5.83 -1.09 -0.41
N GLY A 333 5.96 0.01 0.34
CA GLY A 333 5.43 1.32 -0.02
C GLY A 333 3.99 1.60 0.40
N VAL A 334 3.34 0.74 1.19
CA VAL A 334 2.07 1.07 1.83
C VAL A 334 2.32 2.04 2.98
N SER A 335 1.59 3.16 3.00
CA SER A 335 1.65 4.10 4.13
C SER A 335 1.02 3.46 5.36
N VAL A 336 1.75 3.49 6.48
CA VAL A 336 1.33 2.94 7.77
C VAL A 336 1.35 4.07 8.79
N ASP A 337 0.26 4.19 9.54
CA ASP A 337 0.22 5.04 10.72
C ASP A 337 0.81 4.31 11.92
N TRP A 338 2.09 4.58 12.18
CA TRP A 338 2.82 4.02 13.31
C TRP A 338 2.41 4.63 14.66
N SER A 339 1.71 5.78 14.66
CA SER A 339 1.35 6.46 15.91
C SER A 339 0.43 5.62 16.78
N ALA A 340 -0.43 4.79 16.19
CA ALA A 340 -1.31 3.87 16.90
C ALA A 340 -0.54 2.80 17.70
N LEU A 341 0.63 2.36 17.22
CA LEU A 341 1.47 1.37 17.90
C LEU A 341 2.38 2.00 18.96
N PHE A 342 2.73 3.27 18.80
CA PHE A 342 3.67 3.99 19.65
C PHE A 342 2.99 5.07 20.50
N ALA A 343 1.67 4.95 20.73
CA ALA A 343 0.94 5.90 21.55
C ALA A 343 1.51 5.95 22.98
N GLY A 344 1.88 7.14 23.44
CA GLY A 344 2.42 7.35 24.79
C GLY A 344 3.90 6.98 24.99
N VAL A 345 4.63 6.60 23.94
CA VAL A 345 6.09 6.40 24.03
C VAL A 345 6.83 7.74 23.91
N GLN A 346 7.95 7.87 24.62
CA GLN A 346 8.80 9.05 24.55
C GLN A 346 9.85 8.89 23.44
N PRO A 347 10.04 9.89 22.57
CA PRO A 347 11.13 9.90 21.62
C PRO A 347 12.48 9.81 22.33
N VAL A 348 13.42 9.08 21.72
CA VAL A 348 14.81 9.01 22.16
C VAL A 348 15.73 9.45 21.02
N GLU A 349 16.91 9.96 21.36
CA GLU A 349 17.90 10.32 20.35
C GLU A 349 18.42 9.06 19.64
N LEU A 350 18.41 9.08 18.31
CA LEU A 350 18.93 8.04 17.45
C LEU A 350 20.05 8.61 16.57
N PRO A 351 20.97 7.76 16.08
CA PRO A 351 21.97 8.19 15.10
C PRO A 351 21.33 8.91 13.91
N THR A 352 22.01 9.96 13.42
CA THR A 352 21.57 10.70 12.23
C THR A 352 21.76 9.86 10.96
N TYR A 353 21.24 10.35 9.84
CA TYR A 353 21.30 9.65 8.56
C TYR A 353 22.74 9.29 8.14
N ALA A 354 22.96 8.01 7.83
CA ALA A 354 24.25 7.51 7.39
C ALA A 354 24.55 7.90 5.92
N PHE A 355 24.96 9.15 5.71
CA PHE A 355 25.26 9.70 4.39
C PHE A 355 26.23 8.83 3.59
N GLN A 356 25.80 8.39 2.40
CA GLN A 356 26.62 7.71 1.41
C GLN A 356 27.43 8.74 0.61
N ARG A 357 28.51 9.22 1.22
CA ARG A 357 29.28 10.38 0.75
C ARG A 357 29.99 10.08 -0.56
N GLN A 358 29.94 11.05 -1.47
CA GLN A 358 30.81 11.12 -2.65
C GLN A 358 31.48 12.49 -2.68
N ARG A 359 32.71 12.54 -3.19
CA ARG A 359 33.44 13.80 -3.30
C ARG A 359 32.92 14.60 -4.50
N TYR A 360 32.22 15.68 -4.23
CA TYR A 360 31.86 16.69 -5.22
C TYR A 360 32.81 17.88 -5.08
N TRP A 361 33.43 18.29 -6.17
CA TRP A 361 34.29 19.47 -6.22
C TRP A 361 34.13 20.17 -7.55
N LEU A 362 33.84 21.47 -7.52
CA LEU A 362 33.74 22.27 -8.75
C LEU A 362 35.12 22.34 -9.41
N ARG A 363 35.19 21.81 -10.63
CA ARG A 363 36.32 22.08 -11.53
C ARG A 363 35.91 23.26 -12.40
N THR A 364 36.71 24.31 -12.41
CA THR A 364 36.55 25.44 -13.33
C THR A 364 36.50 24.88 -14.74
N ARG A 365 35.32 24.94 -15.36
CA ARG A 365 35.13 24.47 -16.73
C ARG A 365 35.75 25.53 -17.65
N ALA A 366 36.81 25.19 -18.36
CA ALA A 366 37.21 26.00 -19.50
C ALA A 366 36.01 26.06 -20.46
N GLU A 367 35.59 27.27 -20.84
CA GLU A 367 34.47 27.46 -21.78
C GLU A 367 34.73 26.65 -23.06
N ALA A 368 33.94 25.59 -23.26
CA ALA A 368 33.88 24.94 -24.56
C ALA A 368 33.03 25.84 -25.48
N PRO A 369 33.51 26.20 -26.68
CA PRO A 369 32.73 26.99 -27.62
C PRO A 369 31.42 26.24 -27.93
N ILE A 370 30.29 26.92 -27.77
CA ILE A 370 28.97 26.38 -28.12
C ILE A 370 29.00 25.95 -29.60
N ALA A 371 28.56 24.72 -29.86
CA ALA A 371 28.65 24.04 -31.14
C ALA A 371 28.17 24.89 -32.33
N ALA A 372 28.98 24.89 -33.38
CA ALA A 372 28.94 25.77 -34.56
C ALA A 372 27.74 25.60 -35.51
N ALA A 373 26.71 24.84 -35.15
CA ALA A 373 25.54 24.65 -36.02
C ALA A 373 24.70 25.95 -36.17
N ASP A 374 24.79 26.85 -35.20
CA ASP A 374 23.99 28.07 -35.10
C ASP A 374 24.79 29.35 -35.42
N ALA A 375 26.04 29.20 -35.88
CA ALA A 375 26.98 30.29 -36.11
C ALA A 375 26.89 30.84 -37.55
N GLY A 376 26.72 29.99 -38.56
CA GLY A 376 26.75 30.39 -39.98
C GLY A 376 25.63 31.37 -40.37
N LEU A 377 24.38 31.00 -40.09
CA LEU A 377 23.20 31.82 -40.39
C LEU A 377 23.27 33.21 -39.75
N TRP A 378 23.81 33.30 -38.54
CA TRP A 378 23.76 34.52 -37.75
C TRP A 378 24.99 35.41 -37.92
N ASP A 379 26.15 34.84 -38.27
CA ASP A 379 27.30 35.62 -38.71
C ASP A 379 26.98 36.40 -39.99
N LEU A 380 26.16 35.83 -40.89
CA LEU A 380 25.65 36.53 -42.08
C LEU A 380 24.72 37.71 -41.70
N ILE A 381 23.88 37.54 -40.67
CA ILE A 381 22.99 38.59 -40.15
C ILE A 381 23.80 39.69 -39.44
N ASP A 382 24.78 39.34 -38.61
CA ASP A 382 25.59 40.29 -37.83
C ASP A 382 26.54 41.11 -38.73
N ARG A 383 27.06 40.51 -39.82
CA ARG A 383 27.91 41.19 -40.81
C ARG A 383 27.13 41.99 -41.86
N GLY A 384 25.81 41.89 -41.87
CA GLY A 384 24.94 42.53 -42.86
C GLY A 384 25.09 41.96 -44.28
N ASP A 385 25.50 40.70 -44.44
CA ASP A 385 25.65 40.04 -45.75
C ASP A 385 24.29 39.46 -46.21
N PHE A 386 23.36 40.37 -46.52
CA PHE A 386 21.95 40.08 -46.76
C PHE A 386 21.69 39.27 -48.03
N THR A 387 22.59 39.37 -49.01
CA THR A 387 22.49 38.61 -50.26
C THR A 387 22.74 37.12 -50.03
N LYS A 388 23.74 36.78 -49.21
CA LYS A 388 24.00 35.38 -48.84
C LYS A 388 22.93 34.82 -47.91
N LEU A 389 22.42 35.61 -46.98
CA LEU A 389 21.35 35.19 -46.08
C LEU A 389 20.05 34.86 -46.84
N ALA A 390 19.67 35.70 -47.81
CA ALA A 390 18.51 35.46 -48.66
C ALA A 390 18.68 34.16 -49.48
N ALA A 391 19.89 33.89 -49.98
CA ALA A 391 20.21 32.66 -50.69
C ALA A 391 20.18 31.40 -49.79
N GLU A 392 20.69 31.47 -48.56
CA GLU A 392 20.63 30.36 -47.59
C GLU A 392 19.19 30.04 -47.16
N LEU A 393 18.35 31.06 -46.99
CA LEU A 393 16.95 30.92 -46.59
C LEU A 393 16.00 30.66 -47.77
N GLY A 394 16.50 30.71 -49.02
CA GLY A 394 15.73 30.47 -50.24
C GLY A 394 14.69 31.55 -50.54
N VAL A 395 14.93 32.80 -50.13
CA VAL A 395 14.00 33.93 -50.25
C VAL A 395 14.52 34.97 -51.23
N ASP A 396 13.63 35.68 -51.93
CA ASP A 396 14.00 36.73 -52.88
C ASP A 396 14.63 37.94 -52.13
N PRO A 397 15.84 38.40 -52.50
CA PRO A 397 16.52 39.52 -51.85
C PRO A 397 15.78 40.87 -51.97
N SER A 398 14.76 40.98 -52.84
CA SER A 398 13.91 42.18 -52.97
C SER A 398 12.78 42.30 -51.94
N SER A 399 12.68 41.34 -51.00
CA SER A 399 11.61 41.29 -50.00
C SER A 399 11.97 41.97 -48.66
N SER A 400 10.93 42.33 -47.89
CA SER A 400 10.90 43.16 -46.65
C SER A 400 11.78 42.73 -45.45
N LEU A 401 12.75 41.83 -45.63
CA LEU A 401 13.68 41.33 -44.61
C LEU A 401 14.54 42.45 -43.98
N GLU A 402 14.97 43.45 -44.77
CA GLU A 402 15.77 44.59 -44.27
C GLU A 402 15.11 45.33 -43.10
N ARG A 403 13.78 45.39 -43.05
CA ARG A 403 13.05 46.10 -41.98
C ARG A 403 12.94 45.33 -40.67
N VAL A 404 13.02 44.00 -40.71
CA VAL A 404 12.77 43.14 -39.53
C VAL A 404 14.07 42.59 -38.94
N LEU A 405 15.14 42.51 -39.74
CA LEU A 405 16.44 41.97 -39.37
C LEU A 405 17.08 42.63 -38.13
N PRO A 406 17.20 43.97 -38.02
CA PRO A 406 17.77 44.59 -36.82
C PRO A 406 16.99 44.27 -35.53
N ALA A 407 15.68 44.07 -35.63
CA ALA A 407 14.83 43.68 -34.50
C ALA A 407 15.06 42.22 -34.09
N LEU A 408 15.28 41.31 -35.06
CA LEU A 408 15.62 39.91 -34.81
C LEU A 408 17.02 39.75 -34.20
N THR A 409 18.02 40.50 -34.67
CA THR A 409 19.36 40.55 -34.06
C THR A 409 19.30 41.02 -32.61
N SER A 410 18.58 42.12 -32.37
CA SER A 410 18.38 42.66 -31.01
C SER A 410 17.59 41.70 -30.11
N TRP A 411 16.58 41.00 -30.65
CA TRP A 411 15.82 39.99 -29.92
C TRP A 411 16.69 38.79 -29.53
N ARG A 412 17.56 38.30 -30.42
CA ARG A 412 18.45 37.17 -30.13
C ARG A 412 19.56 37.51 -29.14
N VAL A 413 20.15 38.71 -29.23
CA VAL A 413 21.12 39.18 -28.24
C VAL A 413 20.47 39.22 -26.85
N ARG A 414 19.28 39.84 -26.74
CA ARG A 414 18.51 39.85 -25.49
C ARG A 414 18.09 38.46 -25.02
N GLY A 415 17.72 37.57 -25.93
CA GLY A 415 17.35 36.19 -25.63
C GLY A 415 18.53 35.37 -25.11
N ARG A 416 19.72 35.51 -25.71
CA ARG A 416 20.96 34.85 -25.25
C ARG A 416 21.44 35.40 -23.93
N GLU A 417 21.40 36.71 -23.73
CA GLU A 417 21.70 37.32 -22.43
C GLU A 417 20.74 36.81 -21.37
N ARG A 418 19.43 36.76 -21.66
CA ARG A 418 18.41 36.29 -20.72
C ARG A 418 18.55 34.80 -20.41
N SER A 419 18.72 33.92 -21.41
CA SER A 419 18.94 32.48 -21.17
C SER A 419 20.27 32.19 -20.48
N ARG A 420 21.33 32.96 -20.75
CA ARG A 420 22.62 32.82 -20.05
C ARG A 420 22.50 33.28 -18.60
N LEU A 421 21.80 34.39 -18.35
CA LEU A 421 21.49 34.88 -17.01
C LEU A 421 20.58 33.90 -16.24
N ASP A 422 19.54 33.37 -16.88
CA ASP A 422 18.62 32.41 -16.26
C ASP A 422 19.30 31.06 -16.00
N GLY A 423 20.21 30.61 -16.88
CA GLY A 423 21.04 29.43 -16.66
C GLY A 423 22.12 29.59 -15.58
N TRP A 424 22.41 30.82 -15.16
CA TRP A 424 23.30 31.14 -14.03
C TRP A 424 22.53 31.38 -12.72
N ARG A 425 21.20 31.46 -12.78
CA ARG A 425 20.35 31.74 -11.63
C ARG A 425 19.69 30.46 -11.16
N TYR A 426 19.76 30.21 -9.87
CA TYR A 426 18.85 29.29 -9.20
C TYR A 426 17.83 30.15 -8.44
N HIS A 427 16.57 29.71 -8.43
CA HIS A 427 15.51 30.41 -7.69
C HIS A 427 15.32 29.74 -6.34
N ILE A 428 15.45 30.50 -5.25
CA ILE A 428 15.07 30.05 -3.90
C ILE A 428 13.60 30.44 -3.73
N ALA A 429 12.75 29.46 -3.40
CA ALA A 429 11.36 29.70 -3.03
C ALA A 429 11.20 29.54 -1.52
N TRP A 430 10.44 30.45 -0.91
CA TRP A 430 10.12 30.41 0.51
C TRP A 430 8.69 29.91 0.70
N GLN A 431 8.50 28.99 1.64
CA GLN A 431 7.17 28.49 2.00
C GLN A 431 6.78 29.06 3.37
N PRO A 432 5.66 29.78 3.47
CA PRO A 432 5.15 30.26 4.75
C PRO A 432 4.80 29.08 5.66
N VAL A 433 5.25 29.13 6.91
CA VAL A 433 4.88 28.16 7.96
C VAL A 433 3.89 28.85 8.89
N PRO A 434 2.80 28.17 9.35
CA PRO A 434 1.89 28.73 10.34
C PRO A 434 2.64 29.14 11.62
N GLU A 435 2.22 30.22 12.26
CA GLU A 435 2.80 30.64 13.54
C GLU A 435 2.63 29.50 14.55
N PRO A 436 3.74 28.97 15.12
CA PRO A 436 3.65 27.99 16.18
C PRO A 436 2.87 28.60 17.36
N GLY A 437 2.09 27.78 18.06
CA GLY A 437 1.39 28.22 19.28
C GLY A 437 2.37 28.74 20.35
N PRO A 438 1.89 29.29 21.47
CA PRO A 438 2.77 29.87 22.49
C PRO A 438 3.78 28.83 23.01
N VAL A 439 5.05 28.96 22.63
CA VAL A 439 6.17 28.15 23.12
C VAL A 439 6.89 28.93 24.21
N ALA A 440 7.04 28.33 25.39
CA ALA A 440 7.93 28.85 26.42
C ALA A 440 9.34 28.28 26.20
N LEU A 441 10.32 29.15 25.98
CA LEU A 441 11.73 28.80 26.00
C LEU A 441 12.12 28.39 27.43
N VAL A 442 12.90 27.32 27.55
CA VAL A 442 13.36 26.80 28.83
C VAL A 442 14.89 26.85 28.87
N GLY A 443 15.43 27.10 30.05
CA GLY A 443 16.87 27.04 30.31
C GLY A 443 17.63 28.31 29.94
N THR A 444 18.95 28.16 29.83
CA THR A 444 19.88 29.26 29.64
C THR A 444 20.20 29.44 28.17
N TRP A 445 20.03 30.65 27.65
CA TRP A 445 20.34 30.99 26.26
C TRP A 445 21.48 32.00 26.23
N VAL A 446 22.55 31.66 25.52
CA VAL A 446 23.72 32.54 25.38
C VAL A 446 23.50 33.43 24.16
N LEU A 447 23.61 34.75 24.33
CA LEU A 447 23.55 35.72 23.25
C LEU A 447 24.94 36.30 23.03
N ILE A 448 25.54 36.03 21.87
CA ILE A 448 26.91 36.47 21.53
C ILE A 448 26.86 37.71 20.64
N GLY A 449 27.53 38.77 21.06
CA GLY A 449 27.63 40.04 20.34
C GLY A 449 26.71 41.13 20.87
N ALA A 450 26.84 42.33 20.32
CA ALA A 450 25.98 43.45 20.67
C ALA A 450 24.52 43.16 20.28
N ASP A 451 23.56 43.60 21.12
CA ASP A 451 22.12 43.45 20.87
C ASP A 451 21.44 44.77 20.47
N PRO A 452 21.67 45.27 19.24
CA PRO A 452 21.03 46.49 18.76
C PRO A 452 19.55 46.30 18.43
N VAL A 453 19.05 45.06 18.43
CA VAL A 453 17.69 44.67 17.99
C VAL A 453 16.77 44.33 19.16
N GLY A 454 17.29 44.23 20.38
CA GLY A 454 16.51 43.89 21.57
C GLY A 454 16.11 42.42 21.64
N LEU A 455 16.87 41.52 21.00
CA LEU A 455 16.59 40.08 20.98
C LEU A 455 16.68 39.46 22.37
N ALA A 456 17.56 39.96 23.25
CA ALA A 456 17.64 39.51 24.64
C ALA A 456 16.32 39.70 25.38
N ALA A 457 15.65 40.84 25.16
CA ALA A 457 14.35 41.12 25.76
C ALA A 457 13.25 40.20 25.20
N ALA A 458 13.26 39.94 23.89
CA ALA A 458 12.31 39.03 23.24
C ALA A 458 12.47 37.58 23.71
N LEU A 459 13.69 37.07 23.81
CA LEU A 459 13.95 35.73 24.36
C LEU A 459 13.50 35.63 25.83
N THR A 460 13.78 36.67 26.62
CA THR A 460 13.37 36.74 28.03
C THR A 460 11.86 36.77 28.20
N SER A 461 11.12 37.53 27.36
CA SER A 461 9.66 37.57 27.42
C SER A 461 9.00 36.23 27.08
N HIS A 462 9.73 35.36 26.38
CA HIS A 462 9.30 33.99 26.05
C HIS A 462 9.87 32.94 27.00
N GLY A 463 10.48 33.31 28.12
CA GLY A 463 10.85 32.40 29.22
C GLY A 463 12.33 32.01 29.29
N ALA A 464 13.17 32.45 28.34
CA ALA A 464 14.60 32.13 28.37
C ALA A 464 15.33 32.91 29.48
N ARG A 465 16.30 32.27 30.15
CA ARG A 465 17.32 32.97 30.94
C ARG A 465 18.47 33.38 30.03
N VAL A 466 18.51 34.64 29.61
CA VAL A 466 19.51 35.13 28.65
C VAL A 466 20.82 35.52 29.35
N LEU A 467 21.95 35.01 28.83
CA LEU A 467 23.31 35.38 29.22
C LEU A 467 24.00 36.06 28.02
N ALA A 468 24.27 37.36 28.14
CA ALA A 468 24.96 38.10 27.09
C ALA A 468 26.49 37.93 27.21
N VAL A 469 27.13 37.65 26.08
CA VAL A 469 28.59 37.49 25.94
C VAL A 469 29.05 38.38 24.78
N GLY A 470 30.17 39.08 24.94
CA GLY A 470 30.71 39.91 23.87
C GLY A 470 31.30 39.10 22.72
N THR A 471 31.49 39.76 21.58
CA THR A 471 32.36 39.30 20.48
C THR A 471 33.82 39.59 20.85
N ASP A 472 34.47 38.63 21.50
CA ASP A 472 35.91 38.70 21.76
C ASP A 472 36.72 37.91 20.72
N GLU A 473 38.05 37.99 20.80
CA GLU A 473 38.92 37.07 20.07
C GLU A 473 38.56 35.60 20.37
N ARG A 474 38.67 34.74 19.35
CA ARG A 474 38.30 33.32 19.39
C ARG A 474 38.70 32.60 20.69
N SER A 475 39.94 32.75 21.15
CA SER A 475 40.45 32.07 22.35
C SER A 475 39.77 32.53 23.63
N VAL A 476 39.50 33.82 23.76
CA VAL A 476 38.80 34.44 24.89
C VAL A 476 37.33 34.01 24.90
N LEU A 477 36.68 34.07 23.74
CA LEU A 477 35.29 33.62 23.59
C LEU A 477 35.15 32.13 23.92
N ALA A 478 36.04 31.28 23.39
CA ALA A 478 36.03 29.84 23.67
C ALA A 478 36.26 29.53 25.16
N GLN A 479 37.07 30.33 25.86
CA GLN A 479 37.25 30.20 27.31
C GLN A 479 35.98 30.59 28.07
N ARG A 480 35.38 31.76 27.77
CA ARG A 480 34.13 32.21 28.39
C ARG A 480 33.00 31.21 28.21
N LEU A 481 32.89 30.63 27.02
CA LEU A 481 31.91 29.61 26.68
C LEU A 481 32.10 28.32 27.50
N ARG A 482 33.34 27.91 27.80
CA ARG A 482 33.63 26.74 28.66
C ARG A 482 33.37 27.00 30.14
N GLU A 483 33.50 28.25 30.57
CA GLU A 483 33.31 28.68 31.96
C GLU A 483 31.83 28.99 32.29
N LEU A 484 30.88 28.71 31.39
CA LEU A 484 29.46 28.91 31.64
C LEU A 484 28.93 27.96 32.73
N ASP A 485 28.21 28.53 33.69
CA ASP A 485 27.61 27.78 34.78
C ASP A 485 26.32 27.06 34.35
N GLY A 486 26.41 25.74 34.23
CA GLY A 486 25.27 24.84 34.01
C GLY A 486 24.93 24.61 32.52
N PRO A 487 23.90 23.79 32.24
CA PRO A 487 23.55 23.43 30.89
C PRO A 487 23.00 24.63 30.10
N VAL A 488 23.52 24.79 28.88
CA VAL A 488 23.07 25.78 27.91
C VAL A 488 22.03 25.14 27.00
N ALA A 489 20.86 25.76 26.88
CA ALA A 489 19.78 25.31 26.01
C ALA A 489 20.00 25.74 24.55
N GLY A 490 20.70 26.85 24.34
CA GLY A 490 20.98 27.37 23.02
C GLY A 490 21.96 28.54 22.99
N VAL A 491 22.64 28.73 21.87
CA VAL A 491 23.57 29.83 21.60
C VAL A 491 23.12 30.61 20.38
N VAL A 492 22.84 31.89 20.52
CA VAL A 492 22.42 32.78 19.43
C VAL A 492 23.51 33.81 19.18
N SER A 493 24.01 33.90 17.95
CA SER A 493 25.05 34.85 17.57
C SER A 493 24.47 36.02 16.79
N LEU A 494 24.67 37.23 17.33
CA LEU A 494 24.42 38.51 16.69
C LEU A 494 25.68 39.10 16.03
N ALA A 495 26.78 38.34 15.99
CA ALA A 495 28.07 38.79 15.42
C ALA A 495 27.95 39.25 13.96
N ALA A 496 26.99 38.71 13.21
CA ALA A 496 26.73 39.16 11.85
C ALA A 496 26.18 40.60 11.77
N LEU A 497 25.70 41.18 12.87
CA LEU A 497 25.15 42.53 12.92
C LEU A 497 26.20 43.60 13.27
N GLU A 498 27.44 43.18 13.50
CA GLU A 498 28.56 44.04 13.87
C GLU A 498 29.34 44.55 12.65
N ASP A 499 30.47 45.21 12.88
CA ASP A 499 31.24 45.91 11.85
C ASP A 499 31.87 44.96 10.82
N THR A 500 32.21 43.71 11.20
CA THR A 500 32.83 42.71 10.33
C THR A 500 32.06 41.38 10.26
N PRO A 501 30.81 41.38 9.73
CA PRO A 501 29.82 40.30 9.89
C PRO A 501 30.33 38.87 9.65
N LEU A 502 31.07 38.66 8.56
CA LEU A 502 31.53 37.33 8.17
C LEU A 502 32.71 36.85 9.03
N LEU A 503 33.66 37.75 9.33
CA LEU A 503 34.83 37.41 10.13
C LEU A 503 34.43 37.14 11.58
N ASP A 504 33.54 37.96 12.13
CA ASP A 504 33.04 37.79 13.50
C ASP A 504 32.22 36.50 13.62
N SER A 505 31.36 36.21 12.63
CA SER A 505 30.61 34.94 12.60
C SER A 505 31.54 33.72 12.48
N LEU A 506 32.63 33.82 11.70
CA LEU A 506 33.63 32.76 11.62
C LEU A 506 34.35 32.55 12.95
N ALA A 507 34.76 33.64 13.63
CA ALA A 507 35.40 33.59 14.93
C ALA A 507 34.49 32.95 15.99
N VAL A 508 33.18 33.27 15.97
CA VAL A 508 32.19 32.66 16.85
C VAL A 508 32.05 31.16 16.60
N VAL A 509 31.90 30.72 15.35
CA VAL A 509 31.80 29.28 15.03
C VAL A 509 33.05 28.52 15.44
N GLN A 510 34.23 29.11 15.22
CA GLN A 510 35.49 28.52 15.66
C GLN A 510 35.63 28.46 17.18
N ALA A 511 35.22 29.50 17.90
CA ALA A 511 35.24 29.52 19.36
C ALA A 511 34.23 28.53 19.96
N TYR A 512 33.07 28.40 19.32
CA TYR A 512 32.04 27.43 19.67
C TYR A 512 32.58 25.99 19.56
N LEU A 513 33.25 25.68 18.44
CA LEU A 513 33.90 24.40 18.22
C LEU A 513 34.99 24.11 19.26
N ASP A 514 35.85 25.07 19.56
CA ASP A 514 36.89 24.93 20.58
C ASP A 514 36.34 24.76 22.00
N ALA A 515 35.13 25.26 22.26
CA ALA A 515 34.46 25.15 23.54
C ALA A 515 33.74 23.81 23.74
N GLU A 516 33.54 23.03 22.67
CA GLU A 516 32.85 21.74 22.68
C GLU A 516 31.48 21.79 23.39
N LEU A 517 30.74 22.89 23.22
CA LEU A 517 29.39 23.02 23.75
C LEU A 517 28.45 22.00 23.10
N ALA A 518 27.55 21.44 23.92
CA ALA A 518 26.51 20.52 23.48
C ALA A 518 25.16 21.24 23.28
N ALA A 519 25.18 22.46 22.76
CA ALA A 519 23.98 23.30 22.62
C ALA A 519 23.82 23.82 21.19
N PRO A 520 22.62 23.80 20.59
CA PRO A 520 22.44 24.32 19.24
C PRO A 520 22.90 25.78 19.07
N LEU A 521 23.58 26.07 17.96
CA LEU A 521 24.07 27.39 17.54
C LEU A 521 23.20 27.98 16.42
N TRP A 522 22.65 29.17 16.64
CA TRP A 522 21.93 29.96 15.65
C TRP A 522 22.77 31.17 15.23
N LEU A 523 22.85 31.41 13.92
CA LEU A 523 23.41 32.65 13.38
C LEU A 523 22.29 33.58 12.94
N VAL A 524 22.35 34.83 13.39
CA VAL A 524 21.35 35.85 13.10
C VAL A 524 21.91 36.84 12.08
N THR A 525 21.20 37.01 10.96
CA THR A 525 21.46 38.06 9.97
C THR A 525 20.32 39.07 9.94
N ARG A 526 20.47 40.15 9.17
CA ARG A 526 19.39 41.13 8.96
C ARG A 526 19.31 41.57 7.50
N GLY A 527 18.20 41.27 6.84
CA GLY A 527 17.98 41.54 5.42
C GLY A 527 19.00 40.82 4.52
N ALA A 528 19.48 39.65 4.91
CA ALA A 528 20.34 38.80 4.09
C ALA A 528 19.59 38.13 2.94
N VAL A 529 18.28 37.93 3.09
CA VAL A 529 17.43 37.30 2.10
C VAL A 529 16.17 38.13 1.83
N SER A 530 15.66 38.05 0.61
CA SER A 530 14.38 38.62 0.22
C SER A 530 13.41 37.47 -0.01
N VAL A 531 12.31 37.47 0.74
CA VAL A 531 11.28 36.41 0.73
C VAL A 531 10.07 36.78 -0.12
N GLY A 532 9.86 38.07 -0.43
CA GLY A 532 8.77 38.55 -1.26
C GLY A 532 9.07 39.85 -2.01
N ARG A 533 8.16 40.24 -2.92
CA ARG A 533 8.29 41.45 -3.76
C ARG A 533 8.24 42.77 -2.99
N ALA A 534 7.80 42.74 -1.73
CA ALA A 534 7.71 43.90 -0.86
C ALA A 534 8.99 44.14 -0.05
N ASP A 535 9.93 43.20 -0.05
CA ASP A 535 11.16 43.32 0.71
C ASP A 535 12.17 44.21 0.00
N ALA A 536 12.98 44.92 0.78
CA ALA A 536 14.14 45.59 0.25
C ALA A 536 15.13 44.59 -0.38
N PRO A 537 15.97 45.01 -1.35
CA PRO A 537 17.03 44.16 -1.87
C PRO A 537 17.92 43.65 -0.73
N ALA A 538 18.24 42.35 -0.78
CA ALA A 538 19.10 41.72 0.21
C ALA A 538 20.45 42.44 0.32
N SER A 539 20.90 42.70 1.54
CA SER A 539 22.21 43.25 1.84
C SER A 539 23.29 42.27 1.37
N PRO A 540 24.17 42.65 0.41
CA PRO A 540 25.21 41.76 -0.09
C PRO A 540 26.22 41.33 0.98
N ILE A 541 26.39 42.15 2.04
CA ILE A 541 27.28 41.84 3.15
C ILE A 541 26.64 40.77 4.04
N GLN A 542 25.35 40.92 4.38
CA GLN A 542 24.61 39.96 5.21
C GLN A 542 24.39 38.63 4.47
N ALA A 543 24.17 38.68 3.15
CA ALA A 543 24.02 37.51 2.30
C ALA A 543 25.27 36.61 2.29
N GLN A 544 26.47 37.18 2.50
CA GLN A 544 27.70 36.39 2.65
C GLN A 544 27.65 35.54 3.91
N THR A 545 27.25 36.13 5.05
CA THR A 545 27.09 35.40 6.32
C THR A 545 25.98 34.36 6.24
N TRP A 546 24.88 34.65 5.55
CA TRP A 546 23.84 33.66 5.26
C TRP A 546 24.38 32.47 4.47
N GLY A 547 25.18 32.73 3.42
CA GLY A 547 25.88 31.70 2.67
C GLY A 547 26.83 30.87 3.54
N PHE A 548 27.60 31.54 4.41
CA PHE A 548 28.51 30.91 5.37
C PHE A 548 27.76 30.01 6.37
N GLY A 549 26.67 30.48 6.97
CA GLY A 549 25.87 29.66 7.89
C GLY A 549 25.29 28.41 7.22
N ARG A 550 24.90 28.50 5.94
CA ARG A 550 24.50 27.31 5.17
C ARG A 550 25.64 26.30 5.01
N ALA A 551 26.88 26.77 4.84
CA ALA A 551 28.04 25.89 4.82
C ALA A 551 28.27 25.26 6.19
N VAL A 552 28.20 26.04 7.28
CA VAL A 552 28.33 25.51 8.66
C VAL A 552 27.27 24.45 8.95
N GLY A 553 26.00 24.67 8.64
CA GLY A 553 24.95 23.67 8.85
C GLY A 553 25.09 22.40 8.02
N LEU A 554 25.82 22.44 6.90
CA LEU A 554 26.14 21.27 6.10
C LEU A 554 27.38 20.52 6.61
N GLU A 555 28.38 21.26 7.10
CA GLU A 555 29.64 20.69 7.59
C GLU A 555 29.53 20.18 9.04
N HIS A 556 28.69 20.83 9.85
CA HIS A 556 28.57 20.62 11.29
C HIS A 556 27.11 20.52 11.77
N PRO A 557 26.33 19.54 11.29
CA PRO A 557 24.92 19.39 11.68
C PRO A 557 24.73 19.05 13.17
N GLU A 558 25.76 18.54 13.86
CA GLU A 558 25.71 18.07 15.25
C GLU A 558 25.40 19.16 16.29
N PHE A 559 25.72 20.43 16.00
CA PHE A 559 25.41 21.56 16.88
C PHE A 559 24.63 22.66 16.17
N TRP A 560 24.13 22.42 14.97
CA TRP A 560 23.53 23.48 14.17
C TRP A 560 22.07 23.74 14.56
N GLY A 561 21.79 24.93 15.10
CA GLY A 561 20.45 25.39 15.45
C GLY A 561 19.70 26.03 14.28
N GLY A 562 20.41 26.75 13.39
CA GLY A 562 19.83 27.31 12.17
C GLY A 562 20.28 28.74 11.82
N LEU A 563 19.64 29.30 10.80
CA LEU A 563 19.81 30.69 10.36
C LEU A 563 18.52 31.46 10.58
N LEU A 564 18.62 32.66 11.15
CA LEU A 564 17.51 33.57 11.37
C LEU A 564 17.81 34.89 10.66
N ASP A 565 16.99 35.30 9.70
CA ASP A 565 17.11 36.61 9.07
C ASP A 565 16.04 37.54 9.65
N LEU A 566 16.47 38.54 10.41
CA LEU A 566 15.58 39.48 11.06
C LEU A 566 15.14 40.61 10.12
N PRO A 567 13.93 41.16 10.30
CA PRO A 567 13.54 42.41 9.65
C PRO A 567 14.39 43.60 10.14
N VAL A 568 14.30 44.73 9.43
CA VAL A 568 15.01 45.98 9.81
C VAL A 568 14.58 46.47 11.19
N GLU A 569 13.28 46.36 11.50
CA GLU A 569 12.70 46.62 12.81
C GLU A 569 12.07 45.32 13.34
N LEU A 570 12.48 44.90 14.55
CA LEU A 570 11.92 43.71 15.20
C LEU A 570 10.53 44.04 15.76
N ASP A 571 9.49 43.67 15.01
CA ASP A 571 8.11 43.83 15.47
C ASP A 571 7.68 42.66 16.38
N ARG A 572 6.48 42.75 16.96
CA ARG A 572 5.95 41.71 17.85
C ARG A 572 5.78 40.36 17.17
N ARG A 573 5.62 40.34 15.85
CA ARG A 573 5.38 39.12 15.08
C ARG A 573 6.67 38.39 14.78
N ALA A 574 7.74 39.11 14.49
CA ALA A 574 9.08 38.57 14.33
C ALA A 574 9.75 38.20 15.66
N ALA A 575 9.32 38.82 16.77
CA ALA A 575 9.79 38.50 18.11
C ALA A 575 9.12 37.26 18.73
N ALA A 576 7.94 36.88 18.24
CA ALA A 576 7.22 35.65 18.61
C ALA A 576 7.71 34.48 17.74
#